data_AF-A0A8T3NKF3-F1
#
_entry.id   AF-A0A8T3NKF3-F1
#
_cell.length_a   1.000
_cell.length_b   1.000
_cell.length_c   1.000
_cell.angle_alpha   90.00
_cell.angle_beta   90.00
_cell.angle_gamma   90.00
#
_symmetry.space_group_name_H-M   'P 1'
#
loop_
_entity.id
_entity.type
_entity.pdbx_description
1 polymer ?
#
loop_
_entity_poly.entity_id
_entity_poly.type
_entity_poly.pdbx_seq_one_letter_code
_entity_poly.pdbx_strand_id
1 'polypeptide(L)' 'MAKGSICDDVEPTNNSSERDLWPAVIHRKVIGGYRSDWGAEASAIFTTLLTTARKRGENLLDALRAVAGPSPLTAAGLPS' A
#
# COMPACT_ATOMS: atom_id res chain seq x y z
N MET A 1 13.66 -22.13 31.84
CA MET A 1 12.60 -21.95 30.81
C MET A 1 13.23 -22.20 29.46
N ALA A 2 13.01 -23.38 28.87
CA ALA A 2 13.57 -23.75 27.59
C ALA A 2 12.98 -22.84 26.49
N LYS A 3 13.85 -22.11 25.80
CA LYS A 3 13.50 -21.35 24.60
C LYS A 3 13.20 -22.40 23.53
N GLY A 4 11.92 -22.63 23.26
CA GLY A 4 11.51 -23.50 22.16
C GLY A 4 12.13 -22.98 20.88
N SER A 5 12.76 -23.87 20.13
CA SER A 5 13.35 -23.61 18.81
C SER A 5 12.26 -23.07 17.88
N ILE A 6 12.20 -21.76 17.77
CA ILE A 6 11.74 -21.10 16.55
C ILE A 6 12.91 -21.29 15.59
N CYS A 7 12.65 -21.84 14.41
CA CYS A 7 13.65 -22.22 13.41
C CYS A 7 14.76 -21.16 13.26
N ASP A 8 15.88 -21.33 13.97
CA ASP A 8 17.01 -20.38 14.00
C ASP A 8 17.80 -20.37 12.68
N ASP A 9 17.46 -21.26 11.74
CA ASP A 9 18.17 -21.50 10.48
C ASP A 9 17.56 -20.77 9.27
N VAL A 10 16.51 -19.95 9.48
CA VAL A 10 15.87 -19.15 8.42
C VAL A 10 16.00 -17.68 8.74
N GLU A 11 16.69 -16.94 7.87
CA GLU A 11 16.83 -15.50 8.02
C GLU A 11 15.45 -14.81 7.89
N PRO A 12 15.09 -13.86 8.78
CA PRO A 12 13.79 -13.19 8.77
C PRO A 12 13.70 -12.18 7.61
N THR A 13 13.50 -12.69 6.39
CA THR A 13 13.40 -11.89 5.15
C THR A 13 12.06 -11.18 4.98
N ASN A 14 11.06 -11.48 5.83
CA ASN A 14 9.69 -10.98 5.72
C ASN A 14 9.46 -9.59 6.36
N ASN A 15 10.41 -9.07 7.16
CA ASN A 15 10.23 -7.86 7.95
C ASN A 15 9.87 -6.63 7.10
N SER A 16 10.35 -6.54 5.85
CA SER A 16 9.89 -5.48 4.93
C SER A 16 8.42 -5.64 4.57
N SER A 17 7.98 -6.84 4.25
CA SER A 17 6.58 -7.13 3.91
C SER A 17 5.66 -6.93 5.11
N GLU A 18 6.09 -7.33 6.31
CA GLU A 18 5.34 -7.07 7.54
C GLU A 18 5.14 -5.58 7.78
N ARG A 19 6.20 -4.78 7.65
CA ARG A 19 6.13 -3.31 7.79
C ARG A 19 5.19 -2.69 6.76
N ASP A 20 5.17 -3.20 5.53
CA ASP A 20 4.25 -2.72 4.49
C ASP A 20 2.78 -3.05 4.81
N LEU A 21 2.53 -4.14 5.54
CA LEU A 21 1.18 -4.57 5.95
C LEU A 21 0.69 -3.92 7.24
N TRP A 22 1.60 -3.47 8.12
CA TRP A 22 1.24 -2.85 9.40
C TRP A 22 0.23 -1.69 9.30
N PRO A 23 0.33 -0.78 8.31
CA PRO A 23 -0.68 0.26 8.12
C PRO A 23 -2.11 -0.29 7.97
N ALA A 24 -2.29 -1.41 7.27
CA ALA A 24 -3.59 -2.04 7.10
C ALA A 24 -4.12 -2.66 8.42
N VAL A 25 -3.24 -3.26 9.22
CA VAL A 25 -3.59 -3.80 10.55
C VAL A 25 -4.00 -2.69 11.50
N ILE A 26 -3.23 -1.59 11.54
CA ILE A 26 -3.53 -0.40 12.33
C ILE A 26 -4.85 0.22 11.88
N HIS A 27 -5.03 0.40 10.57
CA HIS A 27 -6.27 0.92 10.01
C HIS A 27 -7.48 0.09 10.45
N ARG A 28 -7.40 -1.24 10.34
CA ARG A 28 -8.47 -2.14 10.80
C ARG A 28 -8.71 -2.03 12.31
N LYS A 29 -7.64 -1.90 13.11
CA LYS A 29 -7.74 -1.76 14.57
C LYS A 29 -8.42 -0.46 14.98
N VAL A 30 -8.06 0.64 14.34
CA VAL A 30 -8.53 2.00 14.72
C VAL A 30 -9.91 2.29 14.13
N ILE A 31 -10.15 1.93 12.88
CA ILE A 31 -11.34 2.33 12.12
C ILE A 31 -12.38 1.19 12.03
N GLY A 32 -12.00 -0.04 12.40
CA GLY A 32 -12.89 -1.20 12.37
C GLY A 32 -13.13 -1.77 10.97
N GLY A 33 -12.22 -1.48 10.02
CA GLY A 33 -12.28 -1.95 8.64
C GLY A 33 -13.23 -1.17 7.74
N TYR A 34 -13.37 -1.62 6.49
CA TYR A 34 -14.21 -0.98 5.49
C TYR A 34 -15.68 -1.43 5.63
N ARG A 35 -16.60 -0.59 5.16
CA ARG A 35 -18.06 -0.88 5.13
C ARG A 35 -18.55 -1.34 3.76
N SER A 36 -17.66 -1.34 2.76
CA SER A 36 -17.94 -1.81 1.41
C SER A 36 -16.70 -2.48 0.82
N ASP A 37 -16.93 -3.43 -0.07
CA ASP A 37 -15.85 -4.13 -0.79
C ASP A 37 -15.09 -3.15 -1.69
N TRP A 38 -15.81 -2.25 -2.35
CA TRP A 38 -15.20 -1.18 -3.15
C TRP A 38 -14.24 -0.31 -2.34
N GLY A 39 -14.59 0.04 -1.10
CA GLY A 39 -13.72 0.84 -0.22
C GLY A 39 -12.46 0.08 0.18
N ALA A 40 -12.59 -1.24 0.41
CA ALA A 40 -11.45 -2.10 0.70
C ALA A 40 -10.51 -2.21 -0.50
N GLU A 41 -11.06 -2.41 -1.69
CA GLU A 41 -10.31 -2.51 -2.95
C GLU A 41 -9.59 -1.19 -3.29
N ALA A 42 -10.29 -0.06 -3.21
CA ALA A 42 -9.70 1.26 -3.46
C ALA A 42 -8.51 1.53 -2.53
N SER A 43 -8.63 1.17 -1.25
CA SER A 43 -7.51 1.33 -0.31
C SER A 43 -6.36 0.37 -0.61
N ALA A 44 -6.64 -0.88 -1.01
CA ALA A 44 -5.60 -1.84 -1.39
C ALA A 44 -4.82 -1.36 -2.62
N ILE A 45 -5.50 -0.82 -3.63
CA ILE A 45 -4.88 -0.21 -4.81
C ILE A 45 -3.98 0.96 -4.39
N PHE A 46 -4.50 1.89 -3.60
CA PHE A 46 -3.73 3.06 -3.17
C PHE A 46 -2.49 2.69 -2.37
N THR A 47 -2.61 1.79 -1.38
CA THR A 47 -1.46 1.34 -0.58
C THR A 47 -0.44 0.59 -1.43
N THR A 48 -0.87 -0.18 -2.43
CA THR A 48 0.03 -0.87 -3.37
C THR A 48 0.83 0.12 -4.20
N LEU A 49 0.18 1.15 -4.76
CA LEU A 49 0.87 2.19 -5.52
C LEU A 49 1.85 2.97 -4.64
N LEU A 50 1.44 3.34 -3.43
CA LEU A 50 2.28 4.06 -2.48
C LEU A 50 3.54 3.28 -2.09
N THR A 51 3.38 2.02 -1.70
CA THR A 51 4.50 1.17 -1.28
C THR A 51 5.44 0.88 -2.44
N THR A 52 4.89 0.66 -3.65
CA THR A 52 5.69 0.43 -4.86
C THR A 52 6.49 1.68 -5.25
N ALA A 53 5.85 2.86 -5.30
CA ALA A 53 6.53 4.12 -5.63
C ALA A 53 7.66 4.40 -4.62
N ARG A 54 7.40 4.23 -3.31
CA ARG A 54 8.42 4.35 -2.26
C ARG A 54 9.60 3.40 -2.47
N LYS A 55 9.34 2.12 -2.80
CA LYS A 55 10.40 1.12 -3.03
C LYS A 55 11.25 1.44 -4.26
N ARG A 56 10.67 2.10 -5.27
CA ARG A 56 11.37 2.55 -6.48
C ARG A 56 12.05 3.91 -6.33
N GLY A 57 11.80 4.63 -5.24
CA GLY A 57 12.27 6.02 -5.08
C GLY A 57 11.54 7.01 -5.99
N GLU A 58 10.33 6.67 -6.43
CA GLU A 58 9.51 7.49 -7.32
C GLU A 58 8.60 8.43 -6.53
N ASN A 59 8.24 9.56 -7.15
CA ASN A 59 7.21 10.44 -6.62
C ASN A 59 5.83 9.78 -6.75
N LEU A 60 5.04 9.80 -5.68
CA LEU A 60 3.70 9.18 -5.66
C LEU A 60 2.75 9.80 -6.69
N LEU A 61 2.77 11.11 -6.86
CA LEU A 61 1.87 11.80 -7.79
C LEU A 61 2.17 11.39 -9.23
N ASP A 62 3.45 11.24 -9.57
CA ASP A 62 3.87 10.79 -10.89
C ASP A 62 3.49 9.33 -11.12
N ALA A 63 3.68 8.46 -10.13
CA ALA A 63 3.23 7.06 -10.18
C ALA A 63 1.70 6.96 -10.34
N LEU A 64 0.92 7.79 -9.66
CA LEU A 64 -0.54 7.85 -9.81
C LEU A 64 -0.94 8.32 -11.20
N ARG A 65 -0.30 9.38 -11.73
CA ARG A 65 -0.55 9.88 -13.09
C ARG A 65 -0.24 8.83 -14.16
N ALA A 66 0.83 8.06 -13.98
CA ALA A 66 1.20 6.99 -14.89
C ALA A 66 0.11 5.91 -15.01
N VAL A 67 -0.65 5.65 -13.93
CA VAL A 67 -1.74 4.66 -13.92
C VAL A 67 -3.09 5.27 -14.32
N ALA A 68 -3.38 6.49 -13.88
CA ALA A 68 -4.66 7.16 -14.11
C ALA A 68 -4.86 7.67 -15.54
N GLY A 69 -3.77 7.87 -16.30
CA GLY A 69 -3.83 8.43 -17.64
C GLY A 69 -4.01 9.96 -17.63
N PRO A 70 -4.42 10.56 -18.77
CA PRO A 70 -4.61 12.00 -18.90
C PRO A 70 -5.63 12.53 -17.88
N SER A 71 -5.39 13.73 -17.35
CA SER A 71 -6.34 14.38 -16.44
C SER A 71 -7.74 14.43 -17.10
N PRO A 72 -8.81 14.03 -16.39
CA PRO A 72 -10.18 14.17 -16.88
C PRO A 72 -10.51 15.63 -17.23
N LEU A 73 -9.89 16.59 -16.55
CA LEU A 73 -10.05 18.01 -16.82
C LEU A 73 -9.42 18.38 -18.17
N THR A 74 -8.25 17.83 -18.48
CA THR A 74 -7.60 18.02 -19.78
C THR A 74 -8.38 17.30 -20.89
N ALA A 75 -8.92 16.10 -20.62
CA ALA A 75 -9.81 15.41 -21.56
C ALA A 75 -11.10 16.20 -21.85
N ALA A 76 -11.56 16.99 -20.88
CA ALA A 76 -12.68 17.92 -21.00
C ALA A 76 -12.29 19.30 -21.58
N GLY A 77 -11.02 19.53 -21.95
CA GLY A 77 -10.54 20.78 -22.55
C GLY A 77 -10.33 21.95 -21.56
N LEU A 78 -10.29 21.67 -20.26
CA LEU A 78 -9.99 22.67 -19.22
C LEU A 78 -8.47 22.81 -19.04
N PRO A 79 -7.96 24.03 -18.75
CA PRO A 79 -6.54 24.22 -18.46
C PRO A 79 -6.13 23.46 -17.20
N SER A 80 -4.89 22.95 -17.23
CA SER A 80 -4.25 22.21 -16.14
C SER A 80 -3.81 23.11 -14.99
#